data_AF-A0A813NV48-F1
#
_entry.id   AF-A0A813NV48-F1
#
_cell.length_a   1.000
_cell.length_b   1.000
_cell.length_c   1.000
_cell.angle_alpha   90.00
_cell.angle_beta   90.00
_cell.angle_gamma   90.00
#
_symmetry.space_group_name_H-M   'P 1'
#
loop_
_entity.id
_entity.type
_entity.pdbx_description
1 polymer ?
#
loop_
_entity_poly.entity_id
_entity_poly.type
_entity_poly.pdbx_seq_one_letter_code
_entity_poly.pdbx_strand_id
1 'polypeptide(L)'
;MNLNSLCLPNSWLKRNLNLIFIISIPVAFLPIPVAIQDKPAYCAYILIIMSLYWITECLPIAVTSLLPVLLFPTFNILSSKCTSQIYFQDIQMLFFGGLVIAIGIEKTGLHERIALKIIMLFGSDPKWLLLGIMSVTGFLSLWISNTASASMMLPIVVALVKQLAKYNPAFAKPKVNKIVSYNRVQDVSTIKPSPSIIIDPKDEFKVQHVSYNDDEGAIHFDDEKVEDGGEEHDSNDTLETPASKKLMKGFCLGIAYSASIGGAGSLVGTTPNLLLKGYFDDKYPDGNLNFLTYMAFCLPVSIIMVFFAWIIMAFIWLPKSELLFFKKKPKNQKIDPLQKLIRARYQKLGSINWEQLSIGILFLLLVLLWLTRELFVIDGWAYFFGSKAYVSDTTPAILIVILTFIWPKKNIFAGHKYEHLLKWSDMVDFPWDVILLGGGSLAIAEGFEKSRLSYWVGDLLGSFLPKQKLIALIIIVVFCEFGTEFTSNTSMASIFIPIADSLARRNGILPHYFLLPMTICVSLAFMFPVATPPNAIVFGSGYIKIKDMIISGILIKIIGVFVLLLAATVWLNPIFSSAIVDTPSSNETLRSIFKAAAGDPCK
;
A
#
# COMPACT_ATOMS: atom_id res chain seq x y z
N MET A 1 -8.44 12.37 9.86
CA MET A 1 -9.62 13.16 9.39
C MET A 1 -9.12 14.56 9.06
N ASN A 2 -9.04 14.96 7.79
CA ASN A 2 -8.41 16.25 7.43
C ASN A 2 -9.29 17.44 7.89
N LEU A 3 -8.87 18.14 8.94
CA LEU A 3 -9.58 19.23 9.61
C LEU A 3 -9.97 20.39 8.67
N ASN A 4 -9.26 20.56 7.55
CA ASN A 4 -9.55 21.59 6.55
C ASN A 4 -10.86 21.35 5.78
N SER A 5 -11.40 20.12 5.85
CA SER A 5 -12.65 19.72 5.18
C SER A 5 -13.93 20.07 5.96
N LEU A 6 -13.82 20.52 7.22
CA LEU A 6 -14.98 20.92 8.04
C LEU A 6 -15.58 22.26 7.54
N CYS A 7 -16.87 22.24 7.20
CA CYS A 7 -17.65 23.44 6.89
C CYS A 7 -18.02 24.18 8.17
N LEU A 8 -17.06 24.89 8.76
CA LEU A 8 -17.31 25.79 9.89
C LEU A 8 -17.75 27.18 9.39
N PRO A 9 -18.80 27.79 9.98
CA PRO A 9 -19.35 29.06 9.54
C PRO A 9 -18.41 30.27 9.79
N ASN A 10 -17.43 30.14 10.69
CA ASN A 10 -16.48 31.20 11.02
C ASN A 10 -15.11 30.98 10.35
N SER A 11 -14.70 31.92 9.50
CA SER A 11 -13.40 31.90 8.81
C SER A 11 -12.20 31.91 9.77
N TRP A 12 -12.34 32.57 10.92
CA TRP A 12 -11.33 32.56 11.98
C TRP A 12 -11.20 31.19 12.66
N LEU A 13 -12.33 30.54 12.95
CA LEU A 13 -12.34 29.22 13.59
C LEU A 13 -11.70 28.18 12.68
N LYS A 14 -11.99 28.24 11.38
CA LYS A 14 -11.36 27.39 10.37
C LYS A 14 -9.85 27.63 10.25
N ARG A 15 -9.39 28.89 10.33
CA ARG A 15 -7.95 29.24 10.31
C ARG A 15 -7.19 28.78 11.55
N ASN A 16 -7.84 28.77 12.71
CA ASN A 16 -7.20 28.45 13.99
C ASN A 16 -7.57 27.06 14.53
N LEU A 17 -8.27 26.23 13.76
CA LEU A 17 -8.80 24.95 14.22
C LEU A 17 -7.69 24.03 14.73
N ASN A 18 -6.58 23.93 14.00
CA ASN A 18 -5.43 23.13 14.42
C ASN A 18 -4.84 23.65 15.73
N LEU A 19 -4.68 24.96 15.90
CA LEU A 19 -4.21 25.57 17.16
C LEU A 19 -5.15 25.29 18.32
N ILE A 20 -6.47 25.35 18.08
CA ILE A 20 -7.48 25.00 19.08
C ILE A 20 -7.31 23.55 19.49
N PHE A 21 -7.16 22.60 18.57
CA PHE A 21 -6.94 21.18 18.91
C PHE A 21 -5.63 20.96 19.68
N ILE A 22 -4.54 21.59 19.22
CA ILE A 22 -3.23 21.50 19.86
C ILE A 22 -3.31 21.95 21.32
N ILE A 23 -4.00 23.05 21.64
CA ILE A 23 -4.07 23.57 23.01
C ILE A 23 -5.16 22.85 23.82
N SER A 24 -6.34 22.63 23.25
CA SER A 24 -7.49 22.12 23.98
C SER A 24 -7.37 20.66 24.38
N ILE A 25 -6.76 19.79 23.55
CA ILE A 25 -6.64 18.36 23.86
C ILE A 25 -5.79 18.14 25.13
N PRO A 26 -4.53 18.63 25.24
CA PRO A 26 -3.75 18.45 26.45
C PRO A 26 -4.41 19.06 27.69
N VAL A 27 -5.07 20.21 27.56
CA VAL A 27 -5.77 20.88 28.67
C VAL A 27 -6.99 20.07 29.12
N ALA A 28 -7.78 19.55 28.19
CA ALA A 28 -8.98 18.77 28.49
C ALA A 28 -8.66 17.47 29.24
N PHE A 29 -7.52 16.84 28.92
CA PHE A 29 -7.09 15.59 29.57
C PHE A 29 -6.13 15.79 30.74
N LEU A 30 -5.73 17.03 31.05
CA LEU A 30 -4.85 17.37 32.18
C LEU A 30 -5.37 16.91 33.55
N PRO A 31 -6.69 16.79 33.81
CA PRO A 31 -7.17 16.22 35.06
C PRO A 31 -6.69 14.79 35.33
N ILE A 32 -6.42 13.98 34.30
CA ILE A 32 -5.94 12.58 34.45
C ILE A 32 -4.61 12.51 35.22
N PRO A 33 -3.51 13.14 34.75
CA PRO A 33 -2.24 13.10 35.46
C PRO A 33 -2.32 13.84 36.80
N VAL A 34 -3.09 14.94 36.90
CA VAL A 34 -3.17 15.75 38.13
C VAL A 34 -3.90 15.03 39.26
N ALA A 35 -4.95 14.24 38.94
CA ALA A 35 -5.78 13.58 39.95
C ALA A 35 -5.22 12.23 40.42
N ILE A 36 -4.70 11.40 39.50
CA ILE A 36 -4.26 10.03 39.82
C ILE A 36 -2.79 9.99 40.27
N GLN A 37 -1.95 10.86 39.71
CA GLN A 37 -0.53 11.05 40.08
C GLN A 37 0.33 9.78 40.06
N ASP A 38 0.04 8.83 39.16
CA ASP A 38 0.82 7.61 38.99
C ASP A 38 1.38 7.45 37.56
N LYS A 39 2.36 6.56 37.40
CA LYS A 39 2.99 6.30 36.10
C LYS A 39 1.99 5.81 35.04
N PRO A 40 1.05 4.87 35.34
CA PRO A 40 0.00 4.48 34.40
C PRO A 40 -0.82 5.66 33.88
N ALA A 41 -1.28 6.57 34.74
CA ALA A 41 -2.08 7.72 34.34
C ALA A 41 -1.27 8.72 33.51
N TYR A 42 0.00 8.96 33.84
CA TYR A 42 0.87 9.79 33.02
C TYR A 42 1.07 9.21 31.62
N CYS A 43 1.31 7.90 31.53
CA CYS A 43 1.44 7.24 30.23
C CYS A 43 0.12 7.27 29.45
N ALA A 44 -1.02 7.07 30.13
CA ALA A 44 -2.35 7.12 29.51
C ALA A 44 -2.65 8.51 28.96
N TYR A 45 -2.29 9.56 29.70
CA TYR A 45 -2.42 10.95 29.25
C TYR A 45 -1.64 11.21 27.95
N ILE A 46 -0.38 10.79 27.90
CA ILE A 46 0.47 10.94 26.71
C ILE A 46 -0.10 10.14 25.54
N LEU A 47 -0.51 8.89 25.79
CA LEU A 47 -1.13 8.02 24.79
C LEU A 47 -2.39 8.66 24.21
N ILE A 48 -3.26 9.24 25.05
CA ILE A 48 -4.50 9.90 24.62
C ILE A 48 -4.19 11.11 23.76
N ILE A 49 -3.26 11.98 24.18
CA ILE A 49 -2.88 13.17 23.40
C ILE A 49 -2.33 12.73 22.04
N MET A 50 -1.37 11.81 22.03
CA MET A 50 -0.76 11.33 20.79
C MET A 50 -1.79 10.69 19.86
N SER A 51 -2.68 9.87 20.41
CA SER A 51 -3.75 9.23 19.64
C SER A 51 -4.69 10.26 19.01
N LEU A 52 -5.11 11.26 19.78
CA LEU A 52 -5.99 12.31 19.28
C LEU A 52 -5.29 13.21 18.26
N TYR A 53 -4.02 13.53 18.44
CA TYR A 53 -3.22 14.27 17.46
C TYR A 53 -3.02 13.48 16.16
N TRP A 54 -2.79 12.16 16.24
CA TRP A 54 -2.71 11.32 15.05
C TRP A 54 -4.05 11.17 14.33
N ILE A 55 -5.17 11.09 15.05
CA ILE A 55 -6.53 10.99 14.47
C ILE A 55 -6.94 12.31 13.80
N THR A 56 -6.69 13.42 14.49
CA THR A 56 -7.06 14.76 14.03
C THR A 56 -6.05 15.36 13.05
N GLU A 57 -4.83 14.82 12.99
CA GLU A 57 -3.72 15.32 12.17
C GLU A 57 -3.47 16.82 12.38
N CYS A 58 -3.70 17.33 13.60
CA CYS A 58 -3.50 18.75 13.92
C CYS A 58 -2.02 19.17 13.89
N LEU A 59 -1.11 18.18 14.02
CA LEU A 59 0.32 18.29 13.83
C LEU A 59 0.78 17.24 12.80
N PRO A 60 1.88 17.51 12.07
CA PRO A 60 2.49 16.48 11.22
C PRO A 60 2.77 15.22 12.03
N ILE A 61 2.46 14.05 11.46
CA ILE A 61 2.52 12.75 12.16
C ILE A 61 3.89 12.52 12.80
N ALA A 62 4.98 12.88 12.09
CA ALA A 62 6.35 12.80 12.60
C ALA A 62 6.60 13.67 13.85
N VAL A 63 6.02 14.88 13.89
CA VAL A 63 6.18 15.81 15.02
C VAL A 63 5.41 15.30 16.23
N THR A 64 4.18 14.83 16.03
CA THR A 64 3.40 14.14 17.08
C THR A 64 4.20 12.96 17.63
N SER A 65 4.84 12.19 16.76
CA SER A 65 5.64 11.05 17.16
C SER A 65 6.87 11.39 17.97
N LEU A 66 7.33 12.65 18.03
CA LEU A 66 8.43 13.08 18.91
C LEU A 66 7.98 13.40 20.35
N LEU A 67 6.67 13.49 20.61
CA LEU A 67 6.14 13.78 21.95
C LEU A 67 6.67 12.86 23.06
N PRO A 68 6.90 11.54 22.86
CA PRO A 68 7.51 10.68 23.86
C PRO A 68 8.87 11.17 24.34
N VAL A 69 9.72 11.69 23.44
CA VAL A 69 11.07 12.20 23.77
C VAL A 69 10.98 13.37 24.74
N LEU A 70 9.94 14.19 24.61
CA LEU A 70 9.67 15.32 25.50
C LEU A 70 8.97 14.87 26.78
N LEU A 71 7.87 14.13 26.67
CA LEU A 71 6.92 13.91 27.76
C LEU A 71 7.30 12.75 28.69
N PHE A 72 7.94 11.70 28.22
CA PHE A 72 8.32 10.60 29.11
C PHE A 72 9.34 10.98 30.18
N PRO A 73 10.40 11.76 29.85
CA PRO A 73 11.31 12.26 30.87
C PRO A 73 10.63 13.22 31.84
N THR A 74 9.74 14.10 31.36
CA THR A 74 9.05 15.09 32.22
C THR A 74 8.10 14.42 33.21
N PHE A 75 7.46 13.32 32.82
CA PHE A 75 6.56 12.54 33.68
C PHE A 75 7.28 11.38 34.42
N ASN A 76 8.61 11.30 34.35
CA ASN A 76 9.42 10.27 34.99
C ASN A 76 8.99 8.81 34.65
N ILE A 77 8.58 8.61 33.40
CA ILE A 77 8.22 7.29 32.85
C ILE A 77 9.49 6.59 32.35
N LEU A 78 10.23 7.26 31.46
CA LEU A 78 11.50 6.82 30.87
C LEU A 78 12.51 7.96 30.86
N SER A 79 13.79 7.66 30.95
CA SER A 79 14.85 8.66 30.83
C SER A 79 15.01 9.13 29.38
N SER A 80 15.46 10.38 29.16
CA SER A 80 15.67 10.91 27.81
C SER A 80 16.64 10.07 26.98
N LYS A 81 17.72 9.57 27.60
CA LYS A 81 18.68 8.67 26.95
C LYS A 81 18.02 7.39 26.45
N CYS A 82 17.22 6.73 27.30
CA CYS A 82 16.51 5.51 26.94
C CYS A 82 15.47 5.79 25.84
N THR A 83 14.64 6.83 26.01
CA THR A 83 13.61 7.18 25.02
C THR A 83 14.21 7.51 23.66
N SER A 84 15.33 8.23 23.59
CA SER A 84 16.00 8.53 22.31
C SER A 84 16.60 7.30 21.63
N GLN A 85 17.11 6.33 22.40
CA GLN A 85 17.66 5.07 21.85
C GLN A 85 16.59 4.23 21.13
N ILE A 86 15.34 4.30 21.60
CA ILE A 86 14.21 3.57 20.99
C ILE A 86 13.96 4.00 19.53
N TYR A 87 14.24 5.26 19.18
CA TYR A 87 14.05 5.77 17.81
C TYR A 87 15.03 5.21 16.79
N PHE A 88 16.16 4.66 17.25
CA PHE A 88 17.21 4.10 16.40
C PHE A 88 17.52 2.64 16.78
N GLN A 89 16.46 1.86 17.03
CA GLN A 89 16.56 0.41 17.22
C GLN A 89 16.82 -0.33 15.90
N ASP A 90 17.23 -1.60 16.02
CA ASP A 90 17.55 -2.49 14.91
C ASP A 90 16.48 -2.48 13.81
N ILE A 91 15.20 -2.59 14.19
CA ILE A 91 14.07 -2.58 13.26
C ILE A 91 13.93 -1.28 12.45
N GLN A 92 14.32 -0.13 13.01
CA GLN A 92 14.30 1.14 12.28
C GLN A 92 15.40 1.18 11.22
N MET A 93 16.54 0.54 11.50
CA MET A 93 17.62 0.38 10.52
C MET A 93 17.23 -0.62 9.41
N LEU A 94 16.52 -1.71 9.74
CA LEU A 94 15.92 -2.60 8.73
C LEU A 94 15.01 -1.81 7.78
N PHE A 95 14.16 -0.96 8.36
CA PHE A 95 13.22 -0.17 7.57
C PHE A 95 13.92 0.87 6.70
N PHE A 96 14.92 1.56 7.24
CA PHE A 96 15.79 2.44 6.49
C PHE A 96 16.39 1.72 5.27
N GLY A 97 16.93 0.52 5.47
CA GLY A 97 17.46 -0.30 4.39
C GLY A 97 16.44 -0.63 3.30
N GLY A 98 15.24 -1.05 3.69
CA GLY A 98 14.14 -1.32 2.77
C GLY A 98 13.74 -0.11 1.93
N LEU A 99 13.64 1.07 2.55
CA LEU A 99 13.29 2.33 1.87
C LEU A 99 14.37 2.77 0.86
N VAL A 100 15.65 2.66 1.20
CA VAL A 100 16.74 2.99 0.26
C VAL A 100 16.71 2.09 -0.97
N ILE A 101 16.44 0.79 -0.78
CA ILE A 101 16.32 -0.15 -1.90
C ILE A 101 15.08 0.11 -2.75
N ALA A 102 13.95 0.45 -2.12
CA ALA A 102 12.76 0.88 -2.84
C ALA A 102 13.04 2.12 -3.72
N ILE A 103 13.75 3.13 -3.19
CA ILE A 103 14.18 4.31 -3.96
C ILE A 103 15.07 3.90 -5.14
N GLY A 104 15.99 2.95 -4.96
CA GLY A 104 16.82 2.47 -6.06
C GLY A 104 16.04 1.73 -7.16
N ILE A 105 15.05 0.91 -6.79
CA ILE A 105 14.15 0.24 -7.73
C ILE A 105 13.28 1.25 -8.49
N GLU A 106 12.87 2.33 -7.82
CA GLU A 106 12.13 3.43 -8.41
C GLU A 106 12.99 4.20 -9.42
N LYS A 107 14.16 4.70 -9.01
CA LYS A 107 15.02 5.54 -9.87
C LYS A 107 15.52 4.84 -11.13
N THR A 108 15.75 3.53 -11.06
CA THR A 108 16.19 2.73 -12.21
C THR A 108 15.06 2.36 -13.17
N GLY A 109 13.80 2.56 -12.79
CA GLY A 109 12.63 2.15 -13.58
C GLY A 109 12.45 0.63 -13.66
N LEU A 110 13.12 -0.15 -12.80
CA LEU A 110 13.01 -1.61 -12.81
C LEU A 110 11.56 -2.06 -12.52
N HIS A 111 10.89 -1.38 -11.59
CA HIS A 111 9.49 -1.64 -11.25
C HIS A 111 8.54 -1.49 -12.45
N GLU A 112 8.71 -0.45 -13.30
CA GLU A 112 7.87 -0.26 -14.49
C GLU A 112 8.02 -1.41 -15.49
N ARG A 113 9.26 -1.89 -15.68
CA ARG A 113 9.53 -3.02 -16.56
C ARG A 113 8.88 -4.30 -16.05
N ILE A 114 9.00 -4.57 -14.74
CA ILE A 114 8.38 -5.74 -14.10
C ILE A 114 6.85 -5.65 -14.22
N ALA A 115 6.28 -4.48 -13.91
CA ALA A 115 4.85 -4.23 -13.98
C ALA A 115 4.28 -4.50 -15.38
N LEU A 116 4.86 -3.88 -16.42
CA LEU A 116 4.41 -4.07 -17.80
C LEU A 116 4.57 -5.52 -18.27
N LYS A 117 5.69 -6.17 -17.91
CA LYS A 117 5.93 -7.58 -18.27
C LYS A 117 4.90 -8.51 -17.66
N ILE A 118 4.53 -8.29 -16.39
CA ILE A 118 3.50 -9.09 -15.73
C ILE A 118 2.12 -8.80 -16.33
N ILE A 119 1.76 -7.54 -16.57
CA ILE A 119 0.47 -7.17 -17.18
C ILE A 119 0.30 -7.86 -18.56
N MET A 120 1.37 -7.98 -19.35
CA MET A 120 1.34 -8.69 -20.64
C MET A 120 0.91 -10.16 -20.52
N LEU A 121 1.11 -10.81 -19.37
CA LEU A 121 0.73 -12.22 -19.15
C LEU A 121 -0.78 -12.41 -18.99
N PHE A 122 -1.50 -11.41 -18.49
CA PHE A 122 -2.93 -11.53 -18.15
C PHE A 122 -3.88 -11.30 -19.34
N GLY A 123 -3.34 -10.96 -20.50
CA GLY A 123 -4.15 -10.75 -21.71
C GLY A 123 -4.96 -9.46 -21.69
N SER A 124 -5.95 -9.38 -22.58
CA SER A 124 -6.77 -8.18 -22.80
C SER A 124 -8.19 -8.27 -22.27
N ASP A 125 -8.57 -9.43 -21.73
CA ASP A 125 -9.89 -9.62 -21.15
C ASP A 125 -10.01 -8.80 -19.86
N PRO A 126 -11.03 -7.93 -19.69
CA PRO A 126 -11.13 -7.00 -18.57
C PRO A 126 -10.98 -7.64 -17.19
N LYS A 127 -11.54 -8.84 -16.99
CA LYS A 127 -11.45 -9.58 -15.72
C LYS A 127 -10.04 -10.01 -15.38
N TRP A 128 -9.30 -10.55 -16.36
CA TRP A 128 -7.94 -11.02 -16.16
C TRP A 128 -6.97 -9.85 -16.10
N LEU A 129 -7.21 -8.81 -16.89
CA LEU A 129 -6.44 -7.57 -16.81
C LEU A 129 -6.58 -6.90 -15.44
N LEU A 130 -7.79 -6.88 -14.86
CA LEU A 130 -8.01 -6.40 -13.49
C LEU A 130 -7.20 -7.22 -12.49
N LEU A 131 -7.24 -8.56 -12.56
CA LEU A 131 -6.42 -9.42 -11.71
C LEU A 131 -4.93 -9.14 -11.88
N GLY A 132 -4.48 -8.95 -13.12
CA GLY A 132 -3.08 -8.65 -13.44
C GLY A 132 -2.63 -7.34 -12.82
N ILE A 133 -3.43 -6.28 -12.95
CA ILE A 133 -3.15 -4.97 -12.34
C ILE A 133 -3.14 -5.07 -10.81
N MET A 134 -4.12 -5.76 -10.22
CA MET A 134 -4.17 -5.95 -8.76
C MET A 134 -2.98 -6.78 -8.25
N SER A 135 -2.62 -7.85 -8.95
CA SER A 135 -1.49 -8.72 -8.60
C SER A 135 -0.16 -7.98 -8.71
N VAL A 136 0.04 -7.18 -9.77
CA VAL A 136 1.23 -6.34 -9.93
C VAL A 136 1.32 -5.28 -8.86
N THR A 137 0.22 -4.57 -8.61
CA THR A 137 0.19 -3.51 -7.59
C THR A 137 0.50 -4.08 -6.22
N GLY A 138 -0.15 -5.20 -5.85
CA GLY A 138 0.10 -5.88 -4.59
C GLY A 138 1.54 -6.41 -4.49
N PHE A 139 2.08 -6.97 -5.57
CA PHE A 139 3.46 -7.43 -5.60
C PHE A 139 4.47 -6.29 -5.43
N LEU A 140 4.28 -5.15 -6.11
CA LEU A 140 5.14 -3.98 -5.93
C LEU A 140 5.06 -3.47 -4.49
N SER A 141 3.86 -3.48 -3.92
CA SER A 141 3.61 -3.03 -2.54
C SER A 141 4.23 -3.93 -1.47
N LEU A 142 4.62 -5.17 -1.80
CA LEU A 142 5.40 -6.01 -0.87
C LEU A 142 6.78 -5.41 -0.59
N TRP A 143 7.34 -4.63 -1.51
CA TRP A 143 8.75 -4.21 -1.44
C TRP A 143 8.92 -2.70 -1.41
N ILE A 144 7.94 -2.00 -1.95
CA ILE A 144 7.86 -0.55 -2.05
C ILE A 144 6.67 -0.09 -1.21
N SER A 145 6.66 1.16 -0.76
CA SER A 145 5.52 1.70 -0.01
C SER A 145 4.21 1.61 -0.79
N ASN A 146 3.10 1.43 -0.06
CA ASN A 146 1.75 1.38 -0.63
C ASN A 146 1.43 2.64 -1.45
N THR A 147 1.82 3.81 -0.94
CA THR A 147 1.63 5.11 -1.58
C THR A 147 2.32 5.18 -2.93
N ALA A 148 3.60 4.82 -2.98
CA ALA A 148 4.38 4.83 -4.22
C ALA A 148 3.80 3.84 -5.23
N SER A 149 3.50 2.61 -4.81
CA SER A 149 2.89 1.58 -5.67
C SER A 149 1.58 2.03 -6.31
N ALA A 150 0.68 2.66 -5.53
CA ALA A 150 -0.57 3.19 -6.04
C ALA A 150 -0.37 4.38 -7.00
N SER A 151 0.53 5.31 -6.65
CA SER A 151 0.84 6.49 -7.47
C SER A 151 1.44 6.11 -8.83
N MET A 152 2.31 5.09 -8.88
CA MET A 152 2.93 4.58 -10.10
C MET A 152 1.92 3.87 -10.99
N MET A 153 1.04 3.06 -10.40
CA MET A 153 0.09 2.25 -11.15
C MET A 153 -1.08 3.08 -11.70
N LEU A 154 -1.51 4.14 -11.00
CA LEU A 154 -2.69 4.92 -11.39
C LEU A 154 -2.60 5.48 -12.83
N PRO A 155 -1.54 6.21 -13.25
CA PRO A 155 -1.42 6.70 -14.64
C PRO A 155 -1.39 5.58 -15.69
N ILE A 156 -0.74 4.46 -15.38
CA ILE A 156 -0.68 3.29 -16.27
C ILE A 156 -2.09 2.75 -16.47
N VAL A 157 -2.82 2.54 -15.38
CA VAL A 157 -4.17 1.97 -15.40
C VAL A 157 -5.17 2.90 -16.06
N VAL A 158 -5.13 4.20 -15.77
CA VAL A 158 -6.01 5.17 -16.43
C VAL A 158 -5.81 5.13 -17.94
N ALA A 159 -4.56 5.09 -18.41
CA ALA A 159 -4.27 4.98 -19.83
C ALA A 159 -4.77 3.65 -20.45
N LEU A 160 -4.58 2.52 -19.75
CA LEU A 160 -5.04 1.20 -20.22
C LEU A 160 -6.57 1.11 -20.26
N VAL A 161 -7.27 1.60 -19.24
CA VAL A 161 -8.73 1.55 -19.17
C VAL A 161 -9.36 2.43 -20.24
N LYS A 162 -8.83 3.63 -20.49
CA LYS A 162 -9.33 4.50 -21.59
C LYS A 162 -9.23 3.80 -22.94
N GLN A 163 -8.15 3.06 -23.19
CA GLN A 163 -8.02 2.29 -24.42
C GLN A 163 -8.92 1.07 -24.46
N LEU A 164 -9.02 0.32 -23.36
CA LEU A 164 -9.92 -0.81 -23.26
C LEU A 164 -11.38 -0.38 -23.51
N ALA A 165 -11.79 0.76 -22.96
CA ALA A 165 -13.12 1.33 -23.16
C ALA A 165 -13.40 1.70 -24.64
N LYS A 166 -12.36 2.16 -25.36
CA LYS A 166 -12.46 2.53 -26.79
C LYS A 166 -12.61 1.33 -27.71
N TYR A 167 -11.87 0.24 -27.44
CA TYR A 167 -11.80 -0.90 -28.37
C TYR A 167 -12.73 -2.07 -28.02
N ASN A 168 -13.16 -2.18 -26.76
CA ASN A 168 -14.05 -3.26 -26.36
C ASN A 168 -15.52 -2.83 -26.51
N PRO A 169 -16.31 -3.51 -27.36
CA PRO A 169 -17.70 -3.13 -27.64
C PRO A 169 -18.62 -3.20 -26.42
N ALA A 170 -18.23 -3.91 -25.35
CA ALA A 170 -18.97 -3.91 -24.09
C ALA A 170 -18.95 -2.54 -23.36
N PHE A 171 -18.01 -1.66 -23.75
CA PHE A 171 -17.78 -0.37 -23.11
C PHE A 171 -17.84 0.82 -24.08
N ALA A 172 -17.68 0.60 -25.38
CA ALA A 172 -17.78 1.62 -26.40
C ALA A 172 -19.24 2.07 -26.63
N LYS A 173 -19.46 3.33 -27.06
CA LYS A 173 -20.78 3.76 -27.53
C LYS A 173 -21.16 2.96 -28.79
N PRO A 174 -22.43 2.57 -28.96
CA PRO A 174 -22.90 2.04 -30.23
C PRO A 174 -22.72 3.11 -31.31
N LYS A 175 -22.05 2.77 -32.41
CA LYS A 175 -21.96 3.65 -33.58
C LYS A 175 -23.38 3.86 -34.11
N VAL A 176 -23.95 5.05 -33.91
CA VAL A 176 -25.18 5.44 -34.60
C VAL A 176 -24.78 5.68 -36.06
N ASN A 177 -25.03 4.70 -36.92
CA ASN A 177 -25.03 4.98 -38.35
C ASN A 177 -26.18 5.95 -38.60
N LYS A 178 -25.88 7.25 -38.73
CA LYS A 178 -26.80 8.18 -39.38
C LYS A 178 -26.96 7.68 -40.81
N ILE A 179 -28.00 6.89 -41.06
CA ILE A 179 -28.49 6.65 -42.42
C ILE A 179 -29.05 8.01 -42.85
N VAL A 180 -28.21 8.79 -43.54
CA VAL A 180 -28.68 9.98 -44.25
C VAL A 180 -29.54 9.46 -45.40
N SER A 181 -30.85 9.43 -45.16
CA SER A 181 -31.86 9.23 -46.19
C SER A 181 -31.79 10.41 -47.15
N TYR A 182 -31.14 10.23 -48.30
CA TYR A 182 -31.28 11.16 -49.42
C TYR A 182 -32.71 11.05 -49.95
N ASN A 183 -33.56 12.00 -49.58
CA ASN A 183 -34.77 12.26 -50.37
C ASN A 183 -34.31 12.82 -51.71
N ARG A 184 -34.56 12.05 -52.77
CA ARG A 184 -34.31 12.40 -54.16
C ARG A 184 -35.21 13.59 -54.52
N VAL A 185 -34.67 14.81 -54.49
CA VAL A 185 -35.33 15.98 -55.08
C VAL A 185 -35.14 15.91 -56.59
N GLN A 186 -36.23 15.68 -57.31
CA GLN A 186 -36.33 15.97 -58.75
C GLN A 186 -36.46 17.49 -58.89
N ASP A 187 -35.48 18.14 -59.50
CA ASP A 187 -35.68 18.95 -60.71
C ASP A 187 -34.39 19.70 -61.06
N VAL A 188 -33.94 19.44 -62.29
CA VAL A 188 -32.82 20.14 -62.92
C VAL A 188 -33.42 21.24 -63.78
N SER A 189 -33.18 22.50 -63.44
CA SER A 189 -33.11 23.55 -64.46
C SER A 189 -32.30 24.77 -64.00
N THR A 190 -31.39 25.17 -64.88
CA THR A 190 -30.68 26.47 -65.01
C THR A 190 -29.36 26.70 -64.23
N ILE A 191 -28.38 27.23 -64.99
CA ILE A 191 -26.95 27.36 -64.69
C ILE A 191 -26.51 28.84 -64.88
N LYS A 192 -25.55 29.29 -64.03
CA LYS A 192 -24.51 30.38 -64.15
C LYS A 192 -24.88 31.86 -63.85
N PRO A 193 -23.91 32.76 -63.50
CA PRO A 193 -22.48 32.60 -63.07
C PRO A 193 -22.01 33.48 -61.86
N SER A 194 -20.78 33.20 -61.36
CA SER A 194 -19.82 33.86 -60.39
C SER A 194 -19.75 35.43 -60.35
N PRO A 195 -19.08 36.16 -59.40
CA PRO A 195 -17.74 35.87 -58.79
C PRO A 195 -17.31 36.41 -57.37
N SER A 196 -16.22 35.81 -56.84
CA SER A 196 -15.04 36.36 -56.09
C SER A 196 -15.16 37.17 -54.78
N ILE A 197 -14.25 36.86 -53.81
CA ILE A 197 -13.26 37.74 -53.09
C ILE A 197 -12.59 36.88 -51.96
N ILE A 198 -11.33 36.42 -52.10
CA ILE A 198 -10.03 36.91 -51.52
C ILE A 198 -10.13 37.15 -49.99
N ILE A 199 -9.38 36.44 -49.11
CA ILE A 199 -8.02 36.78 -48.62
C ILE A 199 -7.36 35.54 -47.95
N ASP A 200 -6.04 35.45 -48.16
CA ASP A 200 -5.02 34.44 -47.78
C ASP A 200 -4.37 34.79 -46.41
N PRO A 201 -3.29 34.12 -45.93
CA PRO A 201 -3.20 32.89 -45.12
C PRO A 201 -2.64 33.12 -43.70
N LYS A 202 -2.64 32.09 -42.84
CA LYS A 202 -1.40 31.46 -42.31
C LYS A 202 -1.65 30.40 -41.23
N ASP A 203 -1.23 29.18 -41.59
CA ASP A 203 -0.58 28.15 -40.79
C ASP A 203 -1.31 27.55 -39.58
N GLU A 204 -2.04 26.46 -39.84
CA GLU A 204 -2.34 25.41 -38.86
C GLU A 204 -2.00 24.00 -39.36
N PHE A 205 -1.63 23.17 -38.38
CA PHE A 205 -0.86 21.93 -38.43
C PHE A 205 -1.62 20.76 -39.10
N LYS A 206 -1.15 20.23 -40.24
CA LYS A 206 -1.70 19.01 -40.87
C LYS A 206 -1.24 17.74 -40.13
N VAL A 207 -2.17 16.97 -39.56
CA VAL A 207 -1.95 15.56 -39.18
C VAL A 207 -2.48 14.66 -40.30
N GLN A 208 -1.57 13.98 -41.01
CA GLN A 208 -1.90 13.03 -42.06
C GLN A 208 -2.40 11.70 -41.48
N HIS A 209 -3.58 11.23 -41.92
CA HIS A 209 -4.04 9.87 -41.69
C HIS A 209 -3.66 8.98 -42.89
N VAL A 210 -3.01 7.85 -42.62
CA VAL A 210 -2.70 6.81 -43.60
C VAL A 210 -3.79 5.74 -43.51
N SER A 211 -4.49 5.48 -44.62
CA SER A 211 -5.30 4.26 -44.78
C SER A 211 -4.63 3.34 -45.80
N TYR A 212 -4.75 2.03 -45.55
CA TYR A 212 -4.17 0.97 -46.39
C TYR A 212 -5.34 0.22 -47.02
N ASN A 213 -5.34 0.07 -48.33
CA ASN A 213 -6.34 -0.71 -49.06
C ASN A 213 -5.61 -1.91 -49.69
N ASP A 214 -6.10 -3.12 -49.46
CA ASP A 214 -5.37 -4.36 -49.72
C ASP A 214 -5.35 -4.80 -51.20
N ASP A 215 -6.04 -4.09 -52.11
CA ASP A 215 -6.28 -4.61 -53.48
C ASP A 215 -5.50 -3.89 -54.60
N GLU A 216 -4.90 -2.71 -54.38
CA GLU A 216 -4.01 -2.07 -55.35
C GLU A 216 -2.88 -1.34 -54.59
N GLY A 217 -1.63 -1.76 -54.75
CA GLY A 217 -0.48 -1.28 -53.97
C GLY A 217 -0.04 0.17 -54.22
N ALA A 218 -0.96 1.14 -54.22
CA ALA A 218 -0.71 2.56 -54.40
C ALA A 218 -1.35 3.42 -53.29
N ILE A 219 -0.60 4.39 -52.78
CA ILE A 219 -1.00 5.32 -51.71
C ILE A 219 -1.73 6.50 -52.37
N HIS A 220 -3.02 6.67 -52.10
CA HIS A 220 -3.79 7.85 -52.50
C HIS A 220 -4.05 8.78 -51.31
N PHE A 221 -3.88 10.08 -51.53
CA PHE A 221 -4.15 11.14 -50.56
C PHE A 221 -5.44 11.86 -50.94
N ASP A 222 -6.51 11.68 -50.16
CA ASP A 222 -7.77 12.40 -50.35
C ASP A 222 -7.91 13.49 -49.26
N ASP A 223 -8.02 14.74 -49.69
CA ASP A 223 -8.29 15.91 -48.85
C ASP A 223 -9.82 16.13 -48.73
N GLU A 224 -10.45 15.69 -47.64
CA GLU A 224 -11.83 16.07 -47.29
C GLU A 224 -11.83 17.16 -46.20
N LYS A 225 -12.45 18.31 -46.51
CA LYS A 225 -12.67 19.42 -45.56
C LYS A 225 -13.89 19.12 -44.68
N VAL A 226 -13.68 19.15 -43.36
CA VAL A 226 -14.78 19.22 -42.37
C VAL A 226 -14.94 20.68 -41.97
N GLU A 227 -16.11 21.27 -42.23
CA GLU A 227 -16.48 22.59 -41.74
C GLU A 227 -16.71 22.54 -40.22
N ASP A 228 -15.98 23.43 -39.52
CA ASP A 228 -16.13 23.68 -38.09
C ASP A 228 -17.31 24.64 -37.86
N GLY A 229 -18.16 24.27 -36.91
CA GLY A 229 -19.40 24.97 -36.63
C GLY A 229 -20.09 24.41 -35.39
N GLY A 230 -19.60 24.80 -34.21
CA GLY A 230 -20.41 24.81 -32.98
C GLY A 230 -19.77 24.16 -31.75
N GLU A 231 -19.35 25.03 -30.84
CA GLU A 231 -19.10 24.82 -29.40
C GLU A 231 -17.91 23.91 -29.02
N GLU A 232 -16.84 24.56 -28.53
CA GLU A 232 -15.73 23.94 -27.78
C GLU A 232 -16.27 23.24 -26.51
N HIS A 233 -16.69 21.99 -26.67
CA HIS A 233 -16.85 21.07 -25.56
C HIS A 233 -15.56 20.23 -25.43
N ASP A 234 -14.84 20.50 -24.33
CA ASP A 234 -13.61 19.85 -23.85
C ASP A 234 -13.46 18.37 -24.28
N SER A 235 -12.63 18.14 -25.30
CA SER A 235 -12.53 16.88 -26.07
C SER A 235 -11.68 15.78 -25.40
N ASN A 236 -11.54 15.80 -24.07
CA ASN A 236 -10.63 14.90 -23.33
C ASN A 236 -11.29 13.76 -22.52
N ASP A 237 -12.62 13.68 -22.40
CA ASP A 237 -13.28 12.62 -21.61
C ASP A 237 -13.73 11.41 -22.45
N THR A 238 -12.76 10.59 -22.87
CA THR A 238 -12.98 9.28 -23.53
C THR A 238 -13.87 8.26 -22.77
N LEU A 239 -14.32 8.54 -21.54
CA LEU A 239 -15.17 7.66 -20.73
C LEU A 239 -16.65 8.01 -20.87
N GLU A 240 -17.21 7.79 -22.06
CA GLU A 240 -18.52 8.33 -22.38
C GLU A 240 -19.71 7.45 -21.94
N THR A 241 -19.50 6.15 -21.71
CA THR A 241 -20.58 5.21 -21.35
C THR A 241 -20.62 4.91 -19.85
N PRO A 242 -21.80 4.61 -19.25
CA PRO A 242 -21.89 4.18 -17.86
C PRO A 242 -21.04 2.94 -17.55
N ALA A 243 -20.89 2.04 -18.52
CA ALA A 243 -20.05 0.85 -18.41
C ALA A 243 -18.56 1.21 -18.33
N SER A 244 -18.07 2.12 -19.19
CA SER A 244 -16.68 2.59 -19.16
C SER A 244 -16.33 3.33 -17.85
N LYS A 245 -17.27 4.11 -17.30
CA LYS A 245 -17.11 4.77 -15.99
C LYS A 245 -17.03 3.75 -14.85
N LYS A 246 -17.88 2.71 -14.87
CA LYS A 246 -17.80 1.61 -13.88
C LYS A 246 -16.49 0.83 -13.98
N LEU A 247 -16.02 0.57 -15.21
CA LEU A 247 -14.73 -0.07 -15.47
C LEU A 247 -13.59 0.73 -14.84
N MET A 248 -13.54 2.05 -15.07
CA MET A 248 -12.52 2.94 -14.48
C MET A 248 -12.53 2.89 -12.95
N LYS A 249 -13.71 2.96 -12.33
CA LYS A 249 -13.86 2.83 -10.87
C LYS A 249 -13.30 1.51 -10.35
N GLY A 250 -13.68 0.40 -10.97
CA GLY A 250 -13.23 -0.94 -10.55
C GLY A 250 -11.71 -1.10 -10.60
N PHE A 251 -11.09 -0.58 -11.65
CA PHE A 251 -9.64 -0.63 -11.83
C PHE A 251 -8.90 0.30 -10.86
N CYS A 252 -9.37 1.53 -10.68
CA CYS A 252 -8.75 2.47 -9.73
C CYS A 252 -8.85 1.96 -8.28
N LEU A 253 -10.04 1.50 -7.85
CA LEU A 253 -10.21 0.89 -6.53
C LEU A 253 -9.40 -0.40 -6.38
N GLY A 254 -9.27 -1.19 -7.44
CA GLY A 254 -8.45 -2.39 -7.47
C GLY A 254 -6.98 -2.09 -7.13
N ILE A 255 -6.42 -1.02 -7.69
CA ILE A 255 -5.06 -0.55 -7.35
C ILE A 255 -4.96 -0.21 -5.86
N ALA A 256 -5.84 0.66 -5.36
CA ALA A 256 -5.74 1.12 -3.97
C ALA A 256 -5.83 -0.02 -2.96
N TYR A 257 -6.78 -0.95 -3.17
CA TYR A 257 -6.97 -2.07 -2.25
C TYR A 257 -5.85 -3.10 -2.36
N SER A 258 -5.39 -3.40 -3.57
CA SER A 258 -4.28 -4.35 -3.75
C SER A 258 -2.94 -3.79 -3.24
N ALA A 259 -2.70 -2.47 -3.29
CA ALA A 259 -1.54 -1.86 -2.65
C ALA A 259 -1.56 -2.13 -1.13
N SER A 260 -2.66 -1.81 -0.45
CA SER A 260 -2.78 -2.04 1.00
C SER A 260 -2.71 -3.52 1.38
N ILE A 261 -3.36 -4.42 0.63
CA ILE A 261 -3.28 -5.88 0.86
C ILE A 261 -1.86 -6.39 0.61
N GLY A 262 -1.22 -5.94 -0.45
CA GLY A 262 0.14 -6.29 -0.83
C GLY A 262 1.15 -5.92 0.24
N GLY A 263 1.11 -4.67 0.71
CA GLY A 263 2.02 -4.18 1.76
C GLY A 263 1.92 -4.92 3.08
N ALA A 264 0.77 -5.51 3.39
CA ALA A 264 0.61 -6.36 4.57
C ALA A 264 1.33 -7.72 4.45
N GLY A 265 1.80 -8.13 3.26
CA GLY A 265 2.38 -9.44 3.01
C GLY A 265 3.86 -9.60 3.36
N SER A 266 4.60 -8.51 3.60
CA SER A 266 6.03 -8.53 3.94
C SER A 266 6.32 -7.60 5.13
N LEU A 267 7.45 -7.81 5.83
CA LEU A 267 7.81 -6.93 6.95
C LEU A 267 8.04 -5.47 6.53
N VAL A 268 8.65 -5.24 5.36
CA VAL A 268 9.01 -3.88 4.90
C VAL A 268 7.89 -3.16 4.16
N GLY A 269 6.79 -3.84 3.82
CA GLY A 269 5.72 -3.28 3.00
C GLY A 269 4.93 -2.16 3.68
N THR A 270 4.76 -2.21 5.01
CA THR A 270 4.02 -1.19 5.76
C THR A 270 4.49 -1.05 7.21
N THR A 271 4.36 0.14 7.77
CA THR A 271 4.85 0.49 9.12
C THR A 271 4.26 -0.36 10.27
N PRO A 272 2.96 -0.73 10.29
CA PRO A 272 2.42 -1.66 11.28
C PRO A 272 3.21 -2.97 11.41
N ASN A 273 3.70 -3.52 10.30
CA ASN A 273 4.42 -4.80 10.29
C ASN A 273 5.77 -4.68 11.01
N LEU A 274 6.45 -3.57 10.78
CA LEU A 274 7.72 -3.25 11.44
C LEU A 274 7.49 -2.96 12.92
N LEU A 275 6.41 -2.29 13.26
CA LEU A 275 6.06 -2.03 14.65
C LEU A 275 5.82 -3.34 15.41
N LEU A 276 5.09 -4.28 14.80
CA LEU A 276 4.94 -5.62 15.35
C LEU A 276 6.30 -6.28 15.54
N LYS A 277 7.15 -6.30 14.51
CA LYS A 277 8.49 -6.91 14.59
C LYS A 277 9.34 -6.30 15.69
N GLY A 278 9.40 -4.97 15.77
CA GLY A 278 10.17 -4.26 16.79
C GLY A 278 9.67 -4.55 18.21
N TYR A 279 8.35 -4.52 18.40
CA TYR A 279 7.74 -4.90 19.67
C TYR A 279 8.04 -6.36 20.04
N PHE A 280 8.03 -7.25 19.05
CA PHE A 280 8.27 -8.66 19.25
C PHE A 280 9.74 -8.97 19.55
N ASP A 281 10.68 -8.30 18.89
CA ASP A 281 12.12 -8.46 19.14
C ASP A 281 12.52 -8.02 20.53
N ASP A 282 11.95 -6.91 20.98
CA ASP A 282 12.20 -6.37 22.31
C ASP A 282 11.62 -7.27 23.41
N LYS A 283 10.38 -7.73 23.22
CA LYS A 283 9.65 -8.48 24.26
C LYS A 283 9.87 -9.99 24.22
N TYR A 284 10.07 -10.54 23.03
CA TYR A 284 10.12 -11.97 22.74
C TYR A 284 11.31 -12.29 21.82
N PRO A 285 12.56 -12.05 22.27
CA PRO A 285 13.76 -12.28 21.46
C PRO A 285 13.88 -13.72 20.96
N ASP A 286 13.38 -14.69 21.74
CA ASP A 286 13.35 -16.13 21.37
C ASP A 286 12.06 -16.55 20.66
N GLY A 287 11.14 -15.63 20.40
CA GLY A 287 9.81 -15.96 19.89
C GLY A 287 9.73 -16.25 18.39
N ASN A 288 10.86 -16.29 17.68
CA ASN A 288 10.97 -16.75 16.28
C ASN A 288 10.11 -15.98 15.26
N LEU A 289 9.96 -14.66 15.45
CA LEU A 289 9.38 -13.77 14.44
C LEU A 289 10.50 -13.13 13.61
N ASN A 290 10.77 -13.68 12.44
CA ASN A 290 11.77 -13.18 11.49
C ASN A 290 11.12 -12.90 10.13
N PHE A 291 11.90 -12.38 9.17
CA PHE A 291 11.38 -12.07 7.84
C PHE A 291 10.70 -13.26 7.16
N LEU A 292 11.30 -14.45 7.25
CA LEU A 292 10.76 -15.68 6.67
C LEU A 292 9.45 -16.11 7.35
N THR A 293 9.42 -16.21 8.68
CA THR A 293 8.24 -16.69 9.42
C THR A 293 7.08 -15.69 9.31
N TYR A 294 7.37 -14.39 9.28
CA TYR A 294 6.39 -13.36 9.00
C TYR A 294 5.80 -13.52 7.59
N MET A 295 6.64 -13.63 6.56
CA MET A 295 6.17 -13.83 5.19
C MET A 295 5.41 -15.14 5.03
N ALA A 296 5.83 -16.21 5.68
CA ALA A 296 5.14 -17.50 5.64
C ALA A 296 3.69 -17.41 6.14
N PHE A 297 3.42 -16.53 7.11
CA PHE A 297 2.07 -16.27 7.60
C PHE A 297 1.32 -15.26 6.71
N CYS A 298 1.95 -14.14 6.37
CA CYS A 298 1.28 -12.97 5.81
C CYS A 298 1.17 -13.01 4.27
N LEU A 299 2.13 -13.60 3.57
CA LEU A 299 2.10 -13.66 2.11
C LEU A 299 0.92 -14.53 1.61
N PRO A 300 0.63 -15.72 2.18
CA PRO A 300 -0.57 -16.48 1.81
C PRO A 300 -1.86 -15.69 2.06
N VAL A 301 -1.96 -14.99 3.20
CA VAL A 301 -3.10 -14.11 3.50
C VAL A 301 -3.25 -13.04 2.42
N SER A 302 -2.16 -12.36 2.07
CA SER A 302 -2.16 -11.30 1.06
C SER A 302 -2.58 -11.82 -0.32
N ILE A 303 -2.06 -12.98 -0.76
CA ILE A 303 -2.45 -13.61 -2.03
C ILE A 303 -3.94 -13.98 -2.05
N ILE A 304 -4.43 -14.61 -0.98
CA ILE A 304 -5.84 -15.01 -0.86
C ILE A 304 -6.75 -13.77 -0.85
N MET A 305 -6.33 -12.72 -0.16
CA MET A 305 -7.05 -11.45 -0.10
C MET A 305 -7.09 -10.74 -1.45
N VAL A 306 -5.97 -10.67 -2.19
CA VAL A 306 -5.98 -10.10 -3.56
C VAL A 306 -6.91 -10.89 -4.47
N PHE A 307 -6.92 -12.23 -4.36
CA PHE A 307 -7.79 -13.08 -5.15
C PHE A 307 -9.28 -12.84 -4.85
N PHE A 308 -9.69 -12.81 -3.58
CA PHE A 308 -11.08 -12.53 -3.22
C PHE A 308 -11.48 -11.08 -3.51
N ALA A 309 -10.58 -10.12 -3.29
CA ALA A 309 -10.80 -8.73 -3.67
C ALA A 309 -11.02 -8.62 -5.19
N TRP A 310 -10.21 -9.32 -6.00
CA TRP A 310 -10.42 -9.38 -7.45
C TRP A 310 -11.81 -9.93 -7.81
N ILE A 311 -12.24 -11.03 -7.18
CA ILE A 311 -13.57 -11.60 -7.40
C ILE A 311 -14.65 -10.55 -7.12
N ILE A 312 -14.63 -9.95 -5.91
CA ILE A 312 -15.60 -8.92 -5.51
C ILE A 312 -15.58 -7.74 -6.51
N MET A 313 -14.40 -7.23 -6.83
CA MET A 313 -14.23 -6.09 -7.73
C MET A 313 -14.73 -6.39 -9.14
N ALA A 314 -14.45 -7.59 -9.66
CA ALA A 314 -14.97 -8.04 -10.93
C ALA A 314 -16.50 -8.11 -10.91
N PHE A 315 -17.10 -8.69 -9.86
CA PHE A 315 -18.55 -8.81 -9.73
C PHE A 315 -19.28 -7.47 -9.61
N ILE A 316 -18.71 -6.49 -8.89
CA ILE A 316 -19.33 -5.18 -8.68
C ILE A 316 -19.19 -4.28 -9.91
N TRP A 317 -17.98 -4.24 -10.49
CA TRP A 317 -17.60 -3.17 -11.42
C TRP A 317 -17.55 -3.59 -12.90
N LEU A 318 -17.42 -4.88 -13.20
CA LEU A 318 -17.46 -5.37 -14.57
C LEU A 318 -18.89 -5.74 -15.00
N PRO A 319 -19.25 -5.50 -16.28
CA PRO A 319 -20.54 -5.94 -16.80
C PRO A 319 -20.64 -7.47 -16.79
N LYS A 320 -21.86 -7.99 -16.55
CA LYS A 320 -22.12 -9.45 -16.49
C LYS A 320 -21.67 -10.21 -17.73
N SER A 321 -21.68 -9.56 -18.90
CA SER A 321 -21.20 -10.10 -20.17
C SER A 321 -19.69 -10.38 -20.21
N GLU A 322 -18.91 -9.79 -19.31
CA GLU A 322 -17.45 -9.97 -19.20
C GLU A 322 -17.07 -10.96 -18.07
N LEU A 323 -17.99 -11.27 -17.16
CA LEU A 323 -17.82 -12.25 -16.08
C LEU A 323 -17.89 -13.71 -16.56
N LEU A 324 -18.43 -13.96 -17.76
CA LEU A 324 -18.48 -15.30 -18.35
C LEU A 324 -17.06 -15.80 -18.69
N PHE A 325 -16.63 -16.90 -18.05
CA PHE A 325 -15.30 -17.50 -18.24
C PHE A 325 -15.12 -18.15 -19.62
N PHE A 326 -16.21 -18.61 -20.25
CA PHE A 326 -16.19 -19.35 -21.52
C PHE A 326 -16.70 -18.54 -22.72
N LYS A 327 -16.39 -17.24 -22.79
CA LYS A 327 -16.71 -16.44 -23.97
C LYS A 327 -15.78 -16.87 -25.11
N LYS A 328 -16.31 -17.55 -26.14
CA LYS A 328 -15.54 -17.86 -27.37
C LYS A 328 -15.11 -16.54 -28.00
N LYS A 329 -13.81 -16.24 -27.99
CA LYS A 329 -13.25 -15.11 -28.75
C LYS A 329 -13.51 -15.34 -30.24
N PRO A 330 -13.92 -14.33 -31.00
CA PRO A 330 -14.04 -14.46 -32.45
C PRO A 330 -12.66 -14.85 -33.02
N LYS A 331 -12.61 -15.96 -33.78
CA LYS A 331 -11.39 -16.59 -34.30
C LYS A 331 -10.51 -15.69 -35.21
N ASN A 332 -10.99 -14.50 -35.61
CA ASN A 332 -10.37 -13.65 -36.63
C ASN A 332 -9.78 -12.31 -36.14
N GLN A 333 -9.62 -12.08 -34.83
CA GLN A 333 -9.00 -10.82 -34.37
C GLN A 333 -7.47 -10.94 -34.36
N LYS A 334 -6.85 -10.65 -35.52
CA LYS A 334 -5.39 -10.53 -35.65
C LYS A 334 -4.91 -9.32 -34.83
N ILE A 335 -4.42 -9.61 -33.62
CA ILE A 335 -3.76 -8.72 -32.65
C ILE A 335 -4.72 -7.81 -31.88
N ASP A 336 -4.78 -8.02 -30.57
CA ASP A 336 -5.51 -7.18 -29.64
C ASP A 336 -4.85 -5.78 -29.52
N PRO A 337 -5.57 -4.69 -29.82
CA PRO A 337 -5.03 -3.32 -29.79
C PRO A 337 -4.43 -2.93 -28.44
N LEU A 338 -5.01 -3.42 -27.33
CA LEU A 338 -4.55 -3.13 -25.98
C LEU A 338 -3.20 -3.83 -25.69
N GLN A 339 -3.06 -5.09 -26.06
CA GLN A 339 -1.77 -5.79 -26.01
C GLN A 339 -0.71 -5.10 -26.87
N LYS A 340 -1.08 -4.57 -28.04
CA LYS A 340 -0.16 -3.80 -28.89
C LYS A 340 0.31 -2.53 -28.18
N LEU A 341 -0.57 -1.82 -27.47
CA LEU A 341 -0.17 -0.66 -26.66
C LEU A 341 0.78 -1.06 -25.54
N ILE A 342 0.43 -2.07 -24.74
CA ILE A 342 1.25 -2.50 -23.60
C ILE A 342 2.64 -2.90 -24.11
N ARG A 343 2.68 -3.66 -25.22
CA ARG A 343 3.93 -4.06 -25.87
C ARG A 343 4.71 -2.86 -26.41
N ALA A 344 4.04 -1.87 -26.99
CA ALA A 344 4.70 -0.64 -27.44
C ALA A 344 5.29 0.16 -26.26
N ARG A 345 4.57 0.27 -25.13
CA ARG A 345 5.12 0.89 -23.90
C ARG A 345 6.31 0.11 -23.36
N TYR A 346 6.23 -1.22 -23.33
CA TYR A 346 7.33 -2.07 -22.91
C TYR A 346 8.55 -1.93 -23.84
N GLN A 347 8.33 -1.87 -25.15
CA GLN A 347 9.40 -1.67 -26.13
C GLN A 347 10.06 -0.29 -26.01
N LYS A 348 9.32 0.76 -25.62
CA LYS A 348 9.87 2.10 -25.34
C LYS A 348 10.89 2.11 -24.20
N LEU A 349 10.82 1.16 -23.26
CA LEU A 349 11.80 1.02 -22.18
C LEU A 349 13.16 0.48 -22.68
N GLY A 350 13.26 -0.01 -23.92
CA GLY A 350 14.48 -0.59 -24.47
C GLY A 350 14.87 -1.93 -23.82
N SER A 351 16.10 -2.38 -24.08
CA SER A 351 16.69 -3.56 -23.42
C SER A 351 16.96 -3.28 -21.94
N ILE A 352 17.13 -4.35 -21.14
CA ILE A 352 17.51 -4.20 -19.73
C ILE A 352 18.86 -3.48 -19.66
N ASN A 353 18.88 -2.33 -18.99
CA ASN A 353 20.11 -1.57 -18.81
C ASN A 353 20.89 -2.11 -17.60
N TRP A 354 22.16 -1.73 -17.49
CA TRP A 354 23.04 -2.19 -16.42
C TRP A 354 22.54 -1.77 -15.03
N GLU A 355 21.91 -0.60 -14.93
CA GLU A 355 21.34 -0.06 -13.69
C GLU A 355 20.20 -0.94 -13.16
N GLN A 356 19.25 -1.28 -14.03
CA GLN A 356 18.13 -2.18 -13.73
C GLN A 356 18.60 -3.58 -13.37
N LEU A 357 19.60 -4.10 -14.09
CA LEU A 357 20.19 -5.39 -13.78
C LEU A 357 20.88 -5.38 -12.41
N SER A 358 21.69 -4.34 -12.14
CA SER A 358 22.46 -4.22 -10.90
C SER A 358 21.56 -4.12 -9.68
N ILE A 359 20.58 -3.21 -9.69
CA ILE A 359 19.64 -3.10 -8.56
C ILE A 359 18.79 -4.35 -8.41
N GLY A 360 18.42 -5.01 -9.52
CA GLY A 360 17.67 -6.27 -9.50
C GLY A 360 18.47 -7.40 -8.84
N ILE A 361 19.77 -7.49 -9.12
CA ILE A 361 20.68 -8.46 -8.48
C ILE A 361 20.83 -8.16 -6.98
N LEU A 362 21.05 -6.90 -6.61
CA LEU A 362 21.17 -6.50 -5.19
C LEU A 362 19.86 -6.75 -4.42
N PHE A 363 18.72 -6.47 -5.04
CA PHE A 363 17.41 -6.76 -4.46
C PHE A 363 17.17 -8.27 -4.29
N LEU A 364 17.48 -9.08 -5.31
CA LEU A 364 17.40 -10.54 -5.19
C LEU A 364 18.34 -11.08 -4.11
N LEU A 365 19.55 -10.54 -4.02
CA LEU A 365 20.51 -10.89 -2.96
C LEU A 365 19.95 -10.54 -1.57
N LEU A 366 19.36 -9.37 -1.40
CA LEU A 366 18.70 -8.97 -0.15
C LEU A 366 17.61 -9.96 0.26
N VAL A 367 16.69 -10.27 -0.67
CA VAL A 367 15.58 -11.20 -0.39
C VAL A 367 16.11 -12.59 -0.05
N LEU A 368 17.11 -13.09 -0.78
CA LEU A 368 17.73 -14.38 -0.47
C LEU A 368 18.38 -14.38 0.90
N LEU A 369 19.09 -13.31 1.28
CA LEU A 369 19.69 -13.19 2.61
C LEU A 369 18.62 -13.16 3.72
N TRP A 370 17.50 -12.46 3.54
CA TRP A 370 16.40 -12.51 4.51
C TRP A 370 15.79 -13.91 4.63
N LEU A 371 15.49 -14.57 3.50
CA LEU A 371 14.83 -15.88 3.52
C LEU A 371 15.74 -17.01 4.02
N THR A 372 17.06 -16.87 3.86
CA THR A 372 18.05 -17.89 4.27
C THR A 372 18.75 -17.57 5.58
N ARG A 373 18.39 -16.48 6.26
CA ARG A 373 18.97 -16.10 7.57
C ARG A 373 18.77 -17.20 8.60
N GLU A 374 17.53 -17.64 8.73
CA GLU A 374 17.10 -18.74 9.59
C GLU A 374 15.98 -19.48 8.86
N LEU A 375 16.22 -20.73 8.49
CA LEU A 375 15.23 -21.56 7.82
C LEU A 375 14.51 -22.37 8.90
N PHE A 376 13.17 -22.42 8.87
CA PHE A 376 12.31 -23.06 9.87
C PHE A 376 12.94 -24.16 10.77
N VAL A 377 13.53 -25.20 10.15
CA VAL A 377 14.15 -26.36 10.81
C VAL A 377 15.68 -26.39 10.65
N ILE A 378 16.24 -25.65 9.69
CA ILE A 378 17.67 -25.69 9.34
C ILE A 378 18.31 -24.37 9.74
N ASP A 379 19.41 -24.45 10.48
CA ASP A 379 20.21 -23.27 10.80
C ASP A 379 20.67 -22.58 9.50
N GLY A 380 20.26 -21.31 9.34
CA GLY A 380 20.59 -20.53 8.15
C GLY A 380 21.98 -19.91 8.24
N TRP A 381 22.30 -18.95 7.37
CA TRP A 381 23.64 -18.34 7.36
C TRP A 381 23.97 -17.60 8.66
N ALA A 382 22.98 -17.23 9.48
CA ALA A 382 23.19 -16.61 10.79
C ALA A 382 24.02 -17.49 11.74
N TYR A 383 23.99 -18.82 11.56
CA TYR A 383 24.75 -19.78 12.35
C TYR A 383 26.26 -19.54 12.32
N PHE A 384 26.79 -19.10 11.17
CA PHE A 384 28.23 -18.85 11.01
C PHE A 384 28.75 -17.68 11.86
N PHE A 385 27.86 -16.89 12.47
CA PHE A 385 28.20 -15.74 13.32
C PHE A 385 28.05 -16.04 14.82
N GLY A 386 27.95 -17.31 15.21
CA GLY A 386 28.13 -17.80 16.58
C GLY A 386 26.94 -17.61 17.53
N SER A 387 26.16 -16.52 17.41
CA SER A 387 24.88 -16.39 18.13
C SER A 387 23.80 -15.70 17.28
N LYS A 388 22.56 -16.17 17.42
CA LYS A 388 21.37 -15.57 16.80
C LYS A 388 21.16 -14.09 17.20
N ALA A 389 21.82 -13.63 18.26
CA ALA A 389 21.72 -12.26 18.75
C ALA A 389 22.66 -11.27 18.02
N TYR A 390 23.69 -11.73 17.32
CA TYR A 390 24.65 -10.82 16.67
C TYR A 390 24.22 -10.31 15.29
N VAL A 391 23.46 -11.13 14.54
CA VAL A 391 23.03 -10.81 13.19
C VAL A 391 21.51 -10.89 13.08
N SER A 392 20.91 -9.85 12.52
CA SER A 392 19.47 -9.74 12.37
C SER A 392 19.09 -9.51 10.90
N ASP A 393 17.79 -9.27 10.62
CA ASP A 393 17.31 -8.93 9.28
C ASP A 393 17.89 -7.58 8.80
N THR A 394 18.32 -6.73 9.73
CA THR A 394 18.93 -5.43 9.46
C THR A 394 20.30 -5.56 8.82
N THR A 395 21.11 -6.53 9.25
CA THR A 395 22.47 -6.74 8.76
C THR A 395 22.54 -6.84 7.23
N PRO A 396 21.78 -7.73 6.55
CA PRO A 396 21.77 -7.77 5.08
C PRO A 396 21.14 -6.51 4.47
N ALA A 397 20.14 -5.88 5.10
CA ALA A 397 19.55 -4.65 4.58
C ALA A 397 20.57 -3.51 4.48
N ILE A 398 21.34 -3.27 5.55
CA ILE A 398 22.38 -2.24 5.59
C ILE A 398 23.57 -2.61 4.69
N LEU A 399 23.96 -3.89 4.61
CA LEU A 399 24.96 -4.35 3.66
C LEU A 399 24.57 -3.97 2.22
N ILE A 400 23.33 -4.23 1.83
CA ILE A 400 22.82 -3.95 0.49
C ILE A 400 22.72 -2.44 0.23
N VAL A 401 22.36 -1.63 1.24
CA VAL A 401 22.48 -0.16 1.15
C VAL A 401 23.93 0.27 0.89
N ILE A 402 24.89 -0.20 1.66
CA ILE A 402 26.29 0.16 1.44
C ILE A 402 26.72 -0.24 0.02
N LEU A 403 26.31 -1.42 -0.43
CA LEU A 403 26.58 -1.89 -1.79
C LEU A 403 25.93 -1.02 -2.86
N THR A 404 24.72 -0.47 -2.70
CA THR A 404 24.15 0.44 -3.72
C THR A 404 24.92 1.76 -3.84
N PHE A 405 25.58 2.21 -2.78
CA PHE A 405 26.46 3.39 -2.81
C PHE A 405 27.89 3.05 -3.28
N ILE A 406 28.28 1.78 -3.41
CA ILE A 406 29.59 1.36 -3.94
C ILE A 406 29.47 0.82 -5.36
N TRP A 407 28.33 0.21 -5.70
CA TRP A 407 28.13 -0.46 -6.98
C TRP A 407 28.08 0.54 -8.12
N PRO A 408 28.71 0.25 -9.27
CA PRO A 408 28.74 1.17 -10.39
C PRO A 408 27.41 1.20 -11.14
N LYS A 409 26.98 2.42 -11.48
CA LYS A 409 25.82 2.71 -12.31
C LYS A 409 25.94 2.14 -13.72
N LYS A 410 27.15 2.15 -14.30
CA LYS A 410 27.43 1.67 -15.66
C LYS A 410 28.31 0.42 -15.63
N ASN A 411 28.29 -0.32 -16.74
CA ASN A 411 29.10 -1.52 -16.88
C ASN A 411 30.59 -1.21 -16.72
N ILE A 412 31.22 -1.81 -15.71
CA ILE A 412 32.65 -1.65 -15.39
C ILE A 412 33.52 -2.09 -16.58
N PHE A 413 33.13 -3.16 -17.25
CA PHE A 413 33.90 -3.77 -18.33
C PHE A 413 33.83 -2.98 -19.64
N ALA A 414 32.97 -1.96 -19.72
CA ALA A 414 32.79 -1.13 -20.91
C ALA A 414 33.63 0.17 -20.88
N GLY A 415 34.54 0.33 -19.92
CA GLY A 415 35.46 1.48 -19.84
C GLY A 415 34.78 2.82 -19.50
N HIS A 416 33.55 2.78 -18.97
CA HIS A 416 32.84 3.98 -18.57
C HIS A 416 33.42 4.61 -17.29
N LYS A 417 33.29 5.93 -17.15
CA LYS A 417 33.60 6.63 -15.90
C LYS A 417 32.77 6.04 -14.76
N TYR A 418 33.44 5.72 -13.66
CA TYR A 418 32.79 5.21 -12.45
C TYR A 418 31.84 6.27 -11.88
N GLU A 419 30.60 5.85 -11.64
CA GLU A 419 29.57 6.59 -10.92
C GLU A 419 28.81 5.61 -10.04
N HIS A 420 28.47 6.00 -8.82
CA HIS A 420 27.69 5.18 -7.89
C HIS A 420 26.26 4.95 -8.42
N LEU A 421 25.72 3.75 -8.17
CA LEU A 421 24.35 3.38 -8.53
C LEU A 421 23.35 4.30 -7.83
N LEU A 422 23.54 4.58 -6.54
CA LEU A 422 22.85 5.63 -5.80
C LEU A 422 23.83 6.73 -5.34
N LYS A 423 23.34 7.97 -5.32
CA LYS A 423 24.03 9.17 -4.82
C LYS A 423 23.30 9.70 -3.60
N TRP A 424 23.98 10.44 -2.72
CA TRP A 424 23.33 10.99 -1.51
C TRP A 424 22.20 11.98 -1.86
N SER A 425 22.31 12.67 -3.01
CA SER A 425 21.25 13.49 -3.58
C SER A 425 19.95 12.71 -3.83
N ASP A 426 20.02 11.38 -3.95
CA ASP A 426 18.86 10.53 -4.14
C ASP A 426 18.07 10.33 -2.85
N MET A 427 18.66 10.63 -1.70
CA MET A 427 18.05 10.51 -0.36
C MET A 427 17.41 11.82 0.12
N VAL A 428 17.36 12.86 -0.71
CA VAL A 428 16.74 14.15 -0.35
C VAL A 428 15.25 13.98 -0.10
N ASP A 429 14.58 13.18 -0.94
CA ASP A 429 13.13 12.89 -0.84
C ASP A 429 12.85 11.67 0.05
N PHE A 430 13.80 11.30 0.92
CA PHE A 430 13.64 10.15 1.80
C PHE A 430 12.50 10.37 2.83
N PRO A 431 11.61 9.39 3.05
CA PRO A 431 10.43 9.54 3.91
C PRO A 431 10.78 9.41 5.40
N TRP A 432 11.49 10.41 5.94
CA TRP A 432 11.93 10.49 7.34
C TRP A 432 10.77 10.49 8.34
N ASP A 433 9.61 10.97 7.92
CA ASP A 433 8.39 10.98 8.71
C ASP A 433 7.98 9.57 9.16
N VAL A 434 8.17 8.57 8.30
CA VAL A 434 7.81 7.18 8.62
C VAL A 434 8.79 6.54 9.60
N ILE A 435 10.08 6.89 9.54
CA ILE A 435 11.10 6.46 10.51
C ILE A 435 10.79 7.04 11.89
N LEU A 436 10.54 8.35 11.98
CA LEU A 436 10.20 9.03 13.23
C LEU A 436 8.90 8.50 13.83
N LEU A 437 7.92 8.20 12.98
CA LEU A 437 6.68 7.57 13.39
C LEU A 437 6.93 6.19 14.02
N GLY A 438 7.72 5.34 13.35
CA GLY A 438 8.08 4.03 13.90
C GLY A 438 8.76 4.13 15.27
N GLY A 439 9.72 5.05 15.42
CA GLY A 439 10.41 5.30 16.69
C GLY A 439 9.48 5.79 17.81
N GLY A 440 8.59 6.73 17.52
CA GLY A 440 7.60 7.23 18.48
C GLY A 440 6.60 6.16 18.92
N SER A 441 6.17 5.30 18.00
CA SER A 441 5.29 4.17 18.27
C SER A 441 5.95 3.11 19.17
N LEU A 442 7.21 2.76 18.91
CA LEU A 442 7.99 1.87 19.77
C LEU A 442 8.22 2.49 21.15
N ALA A 443 8.51 3.79 21.21
CA ALA A 443 8.66 4.49 22.47
C ALA A 443 7.37 4.42 23.31
N ILE A 444 6.20 4.64 22.70
CA ILE A 444 4.91 4.46 23.38
C ILE A 444 4.76 3.05 23.92
N ALA A 445 5.06 2.03 23.12
CA ALA A 445 4.94 0.64 23.57
C ALA A 445 5.82 0.37 24.79
N GLU A 446 7.05 0.87 24.80
CA GLU A 446 7.96 0.74 25.95
C GLU A 446 7.46 1.53 27.16
N GLY A 447 7.00 2.76 26.97
CA GLY A 447 6.37 3.56 28.02
C GLY A 447 5.13 2.88 28.61
N PHE A 448 4.34 2.19 27.78
CA PHE A 448 3.14 1.46 28.16
C PHE A 448 3.44 0.28 29.09
N GLU A 449 4.54 -0.43 28.85
CA GLU A 449 5.02 -1.51 29.74
C GLU A 449 5.68 -0.96 31.00
N LYS A 450 6.59 0.00 30.87
CA LYS A 450 7.36 0.57 32.00
C LYS A 450 6.48 1.33 32.99
N SER A 451 5.41 1.96 32.49
CA SER A 451 4.38 2.57 33.34
C SER A 451 3.45 1.56 33.99
N ARG A 452 3.45 0.29 33.55
CA ARG A 452 2.47 -0.76 33.88
C ARG A 452 1.04 -0.49 33.43
N LEU A 453 0.85 0.46 32.51
CA LEU A 453 -0.46 0.70 31.91
C LEU A 453 -0.95 -0.53 31.13
N SER A 454 -0.04 -1.31 30.55
CA SER A 454 -0.34 -2.60 29.90
C SER A 454 -1.14 -3.55 30.80
N TYR A 455 -0.69 -3.74 32.05
CA TYR A 455 -1.35 -4.61 33.03
C TYR A 455 -2.74 -4.11 33.38
N TRP A 456 -2.90 -2.80 33.61
CA TRP A 456 -4.20 -2.21 33.93
C TRP A 456 -5.22 -2.40 32.79
N VAL A 457 -4.82 -2.13 31.55
CA VAL A 457 -5.69 -2.34 30.37
C VAL A 457 -5.98 -3.81 30.16
N GLY A 458 -5.00 -4.70 30.36
CA GLY A 458 -5.18 -6.14 30.30
C GLY A 458 -6.14 -6.68 31.36
N ASP A 459 -6.14 -6.08 32.55
CA ASP A 459 -7.05 -6.42 33.64
C ASP A 459 -8.49 -6.01 33.33
N LEU A 460 -8.66 -4.80 32.81
CA LEU A 460 -9.94 -4.28 32.34
C LEU A 460 -10.50 -5.16 31.22
N LEU A 461 -9.72 -5.37 30.15
CA LEU A 461 -10.17 -6.10 28.98
C LEU A 461 -10.39 -7.58 29.24
N GLY A 462 -9.53 -8.26 30.01
CA GLY A 462 -9.77 -9.67 30.31
C GLY A 462 -10.98 -9.90 31.24
N SER A 463 -11.55 -8.85 31.83
CA SER A 463 -12.85 -8.92 32.52
C SER A 463 -14.04 -8.78 31.55
N PHE A 464 -13.86 -8.04 30.44
CA PHE A 464 -14.91 -7.83 29.43
C PHE A 464 -14.86 -8.83 28.27
N LEU A 465 -13.67 -9.30 27.90
CA LEU A 465 -13.49 -10.19 26.76
C LEU A 465 -13.71 -11.65 27.16
N PRO A 466 -14.37 -12.45 26.31
CA PRO A 466 -14.62 -13.86 26.60
C PRO A 466 -13.31 -14.65 26.72
N LYS A 467 -13.30 -15.66 27.60
CA LYS A 467 -12.15 -16.58 27.77
C LYS A 467 -11.83 -17.37 26.51
N GLN A 468 -12.79 -17.51 25.59
CA GLN A 468 -12.59 -18.19 24.32
C GLN A 468 -11.71 -17.34 23.39
N LYS A 469 -10.47 -17.79 23.17
CA LYS A 469 -9.47 -17.11 22.34
C LYS A 469 -9.98 -16.69 20.95
N LEU A 470 -10.82 -17.50 20.32
CA LEU A 470 -11.37 -17.18 18.99
C LEU A 470 -12.32 -15.98 19.03
N ILE A 471 -13.18 -15.89 20.05
CA ILE A 471 -14.13 -14.76 20.17
C ILE A 471 -13.36 -13.48 20.50
N ALA A 472 -12.36 -13.55 21.39
CA ALA A 472 -11.48 -12.42 21.66
C ALA A 472 -10.77 -11.93 20.39
N LEU A 473 -10.26 -12.86 19.57
CA LEU A 473 -9.64 -12.52 18.28
C LEU A 473 -10.63 -11.83 17.33
N ILE A 474 -11.85 -12.34 17.20
CA ILE A 474 -12.90 -11.72 16.37
C ILE A 474 -13.15 -10.27 16.80
N ILE A 475 -13.32 -10.03 18.11
CA ILE A 475 -13.59 -8.69 18.64
C ILE A 475 -12.44 -7.74 18.32
N ILE A 476 -11.19 -8.18 18.57
CA ILE A 476 -10.00 -7.36 18.30
C ILE A 476 -9.88 -7.03 16.81
N VAL A 477 -9.97 -8.05 15.95
CA VAL A 477 -9.82 -7.88 14.49
C VAL A 477 -10.90 -6.95 13.96
N VAL A 478 -12.18 -7.20 14.27
CA VAL A 478 -13.30 -6.36 13.81
C VAL A 478 -13.14 -4.93 14.31
N PHE A 479 -12.82 -4.73 15.60
CA PHE A 479 -12.64 -3.38 16.15
C PHE A 479 -11.51 -2.63 15.44
N CYS A 480 -10.33 -3.25 15.33
CA CYS A 480 -9.16 -2.63 14.72
C CYS A 480 -9.38 -2.32 13.24
N GLU A 481 -10.04 -3.24 12.53
CA GLU A 481 -10.30 -3.11 11.10
C GLU A 481 -11.30 -1.98 10.78
N PHE A 482 -12.35 -1.80 11.58
CA PHE A 482 -13.24 -0.65 11.43
C PHE A 482 -12.64 0.64 11.98
N GLY A 483 -11.87 0.55 13.07
CA GLY A 483 -11.20 1.70 13.65
C GLY A 483 -10.17 2.33 12.71
N THR A 484 -9.44 1.51 11.94
CA THR A 484 -8.38 1.97 11.02
C THR A 484 -8.91 2.83 9.86
N GLU A 485 -10.23 2.93 9.69
CA GLU A 485 -10.85 3.86 8.73
C GLU A 485 -10.78 5.32 9.17
N PHE A 486 -10.65 5.55 10.49
CA PHE A 486 -10.72 6.87 11.11
C PHE A 486 -9.39 7.33 11.68
N THR A 487 -8.39 6.45 11.71
CA THR A 487 -7.04 6.71 12.23
C THR A 487 -6.00 6.18 11.25
N SER A 488 -4.74 6.59 11.40
CA SER A 488 -3.65 5.98 10.65
C SER A 488 -3.45 4.50 11.06
N ASN A 489 -3.10 3.65 10.10
CA ASN A 489 -2.82 2.23 10.33
C ASN A 489 -1.75 2.03 11.43
N THR A 490 -0.71 2.87 11.41
CA THR A 490 0.39 2.82 12.38
C THR A 490 -0.05 3.17 13.78
N SER A 491 -0.90 4.20 13.92
CA SER A 491 -1.45 4.59 15.22
C SER A 491 -2.31 3.48 15.80
N MET A 492 -3.16 2.84 14.98
CA MET A 492 -3.98 1.72 15.43
C MET A 492 -3.11 0.54 15.91
N ALA A 493 -2.07 0.19 15.15
CA ALA A 493 -1.11 -0.85 15.55
C ALA A 493 -0.41 -0.51 16.88
N SER A 494 0.03 0.73 17.06
CA SER A 494 0.76 1.18 18.25
C SER A 494 -0.05 1.07 19.52
N ILE A 495 -1.36 1.34 19.42
CA ILE A 495 -2.28 1.24 20.55
C ILE A 495 -2.60 -0.23 20.84
N PHE A 496 -2.92 -1.00 19.81
CA PHE A 496 -3.49 -2.34 20.01
C PHE A 496 -2.46 -3.46 20.15
N ILE A 497 -1.22 -3.31 19.68
CA ILE A 497 -0.18 -4.34 19.86
C ILE A 497 0.07 -4.61 21.34
N PRO A 498 0.39 -3.62 22.20
CA PRO A 498 0.62 -3.89 23.61
C PRO A 498 -0.63 -4.41 24.34
N ILE A 499 -1.81 -3.96 23.92
CA ILE A 499 -3.10 -4.37 24.49
C ILE A 499 -3.41 -5.85 24.19
N ALA A 500 -3.32 -6.23 22.91
CA ALA A 500 -3.54 -7.60 22.46
C ALA A 500 -2.50 -8.55 23.05
N ASP A 501 -1.26 -8.09 23.21
CA ASP A 501 -0.21 -8.83 23.90
C ASP A 501 -0.54 -9.04 25.38
N SER A 502 -0.94 -8.00 26.11
CA SER A 502 -1.32 -8.14 27.52
C SER A 502 -2.44 -9.14 27.72
N LEU A 503 -3.39 -9.20 26.78
CA LEU A 503 -4.47 -10.18 26.77
C LEU A 503 -3.95 -11.60 26.51
N ALA A 504 -3.03 -11.78 25.55
CA ALA A 504 -2.36 -13.06 25.29
C ALA A 504 -1.66 -13.58 26.53
N ARG A 505 -0.82 -12.74 27.17
CA ARG A 505 -0.06 -13.08 28.39
C ARG A 505 -0.98 -13.53 29.53
N ARG A 506 -2.04 -12.76 29.79
CA ARG A 506 -2.99 -13.06 30.87
C ARG A 506 -3.69 -14.41 30.70
N ASN A 507 -3.98 -14.79 29.46
CA ASN A 507 -4.68 -16.03 29.14
C ASN A 507 -3.74 -17.21 28.82
N GLY A 508 -2.42 -17.02 28.90
CA GLY A 508 -1.44 -18.05 28.51
C GLY A 508 -1.54 -18.44 27.03
N ILE A 509 -1.91 -17.50 26.16
CA ILE A 509 -2.03 -17.71 24.72
C ILE A 509 -0.74 -17.22 24.05
N LEU A 510 -0.27 -17.95 23.04
CA LEU A 510 0.86 -17.52 22.21
C LEU A 510 0.57 -16.14 21.60
N PRO A 511 1.39 -15.10 21.83
CA PRO A 511 1.12 -13.73 21.38
C PRO A 511 0.89 -13.61 19.87
N HIS A 512 1.59 -14.41 19.06
CA HIS A 512 1.39 -14.52 17.61
C HIS A 512 -0.09 -14.63 17.20
N TYR A 513 -0.89 -15.36 17.99
CA TYR A 513 -2.30 -15.64 17.70
C TYR A 513 -3.15 -14.37 17.62
N PHE A 514 -2.86 -13.36 18.45
CA PHE A 514 -3.56 -12.07 18.39
C PHE A 514 -2.79 -11.04 17.58
N LEU A 515 -1.46 -10.99 17.73
CA LEU A 515 -0.66 -9.92 17.18
C LEU A 515 -0.53 -9.95 15.66
N LEU A 516 -0.35 -11.13 15.04
CA LEU A 516 -0.23 -11.22 13.57
C LEU A 516 -1.53 -10.83 12.85
N PRO A 517 -2.71 -11.42 13.16
CA PRO A 517 -3.93 -11.07 12.45
C PRO A 517 -4.36 -9.61 12.69
N MET A 518 -4.17 -9.10 13.91
CA MET A 518 -4.49 -7.70 14.23
C MET A 518 -3.59 -6.73 13.45
N THR A 519 -2.29 -7.01 13.35
CA THR A 519 -1.36 -6.15 12.59
C THR A 519 -1.70 -6.12 11.10
N ILE A 520 -2.16 -7.23 10.53
CA ILE A 520 -2.61 -7.26 9.14
C ILE A 520 -3.93 -6.49 8.99
N CYS A 521 -4.90 -6.66 9.91
CA CYS A 521 -6.22 -6.07 9.76
C CYS A 521 -6.20 -4.53 9.82
N VAL A 522 -5.30 -3.93 10.59
CA VAL A 522 -5.16 -2.45 10.61
C VAL A 522 -4.67 -1.89 9.28
N SER A 523 -4.10 -2.72 8.40
CA SER A 523 -3.73 -2.33 7.04
C SER A 523 -4.87 -2.44 6.03
N LEU A 524 -6.02 -3.02 6.41
CA LEU A 524 -7.20 -3.25 5.55
C LEU A 524 -8.23 -2.10 5.62
N ALA A 525 -7.76 -0.86 5.47
CA ALA A 525 -8.61 0.33 5.40
C ALA A 525 -9.07 0.60 3.96
N PHE A 526 -10.36 0.33 3.67
CA PHE A 526 -10.91 0.31 2.31
C PHE A 526 -12.11 1.23 2.11
N MET A 527 -12.70 1.80 3.16
CA MET A 527 -14.00 2.47 3.05
C MET A 527 -13.86 3.97 2.73
N PHE A 528 -12.86 4.65 3.31
CA PHE A 528 -12.73 6.10 3.15
C PHE A 528 -11.44 6.53 2.42
N PRO A 529 -11.49 7.65 1.66
CA PRO A 529 -10.32 8.20 0.98
C PRO A 529 -9.18 8.56 1.95
N VAL A 530 -9.54 9.11 3.11
CA VAL A 530 -8.58 9.63 4.10
C VAL A 530 -7.87 8.51 4.86
N ALA A 531 -8.42 7.29 4.85
CA ALA A 531 -7.92 6.20 5.67
C ALA A 531 -6.51 5.73 5.26
N THR A 532 -6.20 5.72 3.95
CA THR A 532 -4.86 5.38 3.45
C THR A 532 -4.45 6.24 2.26
N PRO A 533 -3.15 6.50 2.07
CA PRO A 533 -2.68 7.26 0.90
C PRO A 533 -3.07 6.64 -0.46
N PRO A 534 -3.03 5.30 -0.68
CA PRO A 534 -3.55 4.69 -1.90
C PRO A 534 -5.01 5.06 -2.19
N ASN A 535 -5.87 5.04 -1.16
CA ASN A 535 -7.27 5.42 -1.27
C ASN A 535 -7.41 6.90 -1.66
N ALA A 536 -6.61 7.78 -1.05
CA ALA A 536 -6.60 9.21 -1.35
C ALA A 536 -6.13 9.50 -2.79
N ILE A 537 -5.08 8.81 -3.26
CA ILE A 537 -4.54 8.95 -4.63
C ILE A 537 -5.61 8.61 -5.67
N VAL A 538 -6.27 7.47 -5.52
CA VAL A 538 -7.29 7.04 -6.50
C VAL A 538 -8.54 7.91 -6.40
N PHE A 539 -8.91 8.39 -5.21
CA PHE A 539 -9.99 9.34 -5.04
C PHE A 539 -9.69 10.69 -5.70
N GLY A 540 -8.44 11.17 -5.59
CA GLY A 540 -7.94 12.39 -6.21
C GLY A 540 -7.97 12.38 -7.75
N SER A 541 -8.09 11.21 -8.38
CA SER A 541 -8.29 11.08 -9.84
C SER A 541 -9.63 11.65 -10.34
N GLY A 542 -10.60 11.88 -9.46
CA GLY A 542 -11.93 12.37 -9.80
C GLY A 542 -12.92 11.31 -10.33
N TYR A 543 -12.46 10.07 -10.55
CA TYR A 543 -13.32 9.00 -11.09
C TYR A 543 -14.19 8.29 -10.02
N ILE A 544 -13.79 8.35 -8.75
CA ILE A 544 -14.36 7.57 -7.65
C ILE A 544 -15.16 8.47 -6.71
N LYS A 545 -16.31 7.98 -6.23
CA LYS A 545 -17.08 8.61 -5.14
C LYS A 545 -16.92 7.81 -3.85
N ILE A 546 -17.10 8.46 -2.70
CA ILE A 546 -17.03 7.80 -1.37
C ILE A 546 -17.99 6.60 -1.30
N LYS A 547 -19.19 6.69 -1.88
CA LYS A 547 -20.14 5.57 -1.94
C LYS A 547 -19.57 4.33 -2.65
N ASP A 548 -18.79 4.54 -3.71
CA ASP A 548 -18.17 3.45 -4.47
C ASP A 548 -17.12 2.71 -3.60
N MET A 549 -16.38 3.47 -2.78
CA MET A 549 -15.37 2.94 -1.85
C MET A 549 -16.02 2.15 -0.73
N ILE A 550 -17.02 2.72 -0.04
CA ILE A 550 -17.72 2.07 1.07
C ILE A 550 -18.31 0.72 0.65
N ILE A 551 -19.02 0.68 -0.50
CA ILE A 551 -19.67 -0.54 -1.00
C ILE A 551 -18.64 -1.63 -1.29
N SER A 552 -17.55 -1.28 -1.96
CA SER A 552 -16.52 -2.26 -2.30
C SER A 552 -15.71 -2.68 -1.07
N GLY A 553 -15.40 -1.72 -0.20
CA GLY A 553 -14.58 -1.90 0.99
C GLY A 553 -15.24 -2.81 2.00
N ILE A 554 -16.51 -2.59 2.36
CA ILE A 554 -17.18 -3.39 3.41
C ILE A 554 -17.22 -4.89 3.08
N LEU A 555 -17.37 -5.25 1.80
CA LEU A 555 -17.39 -6.64 1.35
C LEU A 555 -16.00 -7.28 1.46
N ILE A 556 -14.95 -6.57 1.04
CA ILE A 556 -13.57 -7.05 1.13
C ILE A 556 -13.16 -7.19 2.60
N LYS A 557 -13.58 -6.25 3.45
CA LYS A 557 -13.37 -6.25 4.90
C LYS A 557 -13.95 -7.48 5.58
N ILE A 558 -15.23 -7.77 5.31
CA ILE A 558 -15.88 -8.99 5.85
C ILE A 558 -15.08 -10.24 5.46
N ILE A 559 -14.67 -10.38 4.20
CA ILE A 559 -13.82 -11.51 3.78
C ILE A 559 -12.46 -11.48 4.49
N GLY A 560 -11.87 -10.30 4.67
CA GLY A 560 -10.65 -10.07 5.44
C GLY A 560 -10.70 -10.69 6.82
N VAL A 561 -11.76 -10.43 7.57
CA VAL A 561 -12.00 -11.06 8.88
C VAL A 561 -11.95 -12.59 8.76
N PHE A 562 -12.70 -13.18 7.83
CA PHE A 562 -12.71 -14.65 7.66
C PHE A 562 -11.34 -15.22 7.30
N VAL A 563 -10.61 -14.58 6.36
CA VAL A 563 -9.28 -15.03 5.94
C VAL A 563 -8.28 -14.95 7.09
N LEU A 564 -8.34 -13.88 7.89
CA LEU A 564 -7.47 -13.70 9.06
C LEU A 564 -7.77 -14.70 10.18
N LEU A 565 -9.04 -15.02 10.43
CA LEU A 565 -9.43 -16.06 11.39
C LEU A 565 -8.99 -17.44 10.93
N LEU A 566 -9.15 -17.75 9.64
CA LEU A 566 -8.65 -18.99 9.04
C LEU A 566 -7.13 -19.08 9.17
N ALA A 567 -6.42 -17.98 8.89
CA ALA A 567 -4.98 -17.89 9.02
C ALA A 567 -4.49 -18.20 10.44
N ALA A 568 -5.10 -17.54 11.42
CA ALA A 568 -4.77 -17.70 12.83
C ALA A 568 -5.03 -19.12 13.36
N THR A 569 -5.99 -19.84 12.76
CA THR A 569 -6.40 -21.18 13.23
C THR A 569 -5.74 -22.32 12.46
N VAL A 570 -5.44 -22.15 11.17
CA VAL A 570 -4.94 -23.21 10.29
C VAL A 570 -3.42 -23.22 10.19
N TRP A 571 -2.80 -22.12 9.75
CA TRP A 571 -1.36 -22.11 9.43
C TRP A 571 -0.49 -21.42 10.47
N LEU A 572 -1.04 -20.75 11.48
CA LEU A 572 -0.25 -20.19 12.58
C LEU A 572 0.51 -21.27 13.36
N ASN A 573 -0.19 -22.33 13.78
CA ASN A 573 0.39 -23.41 14.57
C ASN A 573 1.56 -24.10 13.86
N PRO A 574 1.47 -24.55 12.59
CA PRO A 574 2.60 -25.22 11.94
C PRO A 574 3.81 -24.30 11.76
N ILE A 575 3.60 -23.01 11.46
CA ILE A 575 4.69 -22.04 11.26
C ILE A 575 5.45 -21.77 12.57
N PHE A 576 4.71 -21.56 13.65
CA PHE A 576 5.28 -21.24 14.96
C PHE A 576 5.33 -22.47 15.88
N SER A 577 5.27 -23.68 15.32
CA SER A 577 5.35 -24.94 16.06
C SER A 577 6.73 -25.20 16.64
N SER A 578 7.81 -24.75 15.99
CA SER A 578 9.17 -24.83 16.55
C SER A 578 9.34 -23.96 17.80
N ALA A 579 8.56 -22.87 17.91
CA ALA A 579 8.41 -22.13 19.16
C ALA A 579 7.59 -22.89 20.22
N ILE A 580 7.15 -24.12 19.97
CA ILE A 580 6.37 -25.01 20.86
C ILE A 580 7.09 -26.37 21.08
N VAL A 581 7.99 -26.80 20.18
CA VAL A 581 8.40 -28.21 20.05
C VAL A 581 9.70 -28.59 20.80
N ASP A 582 10.58 -27.64 21.19
CA ASP A 582 11.88 -27.99 21.78
C ASP A 582 11.94 -28.09 23.33
N THR A 583 10.82 -28.23 24.04
CA THR A 583 10.82 -28.62 25.47
C THR A 583 9.54 -29.38 25.89
N PRO A 584 9.61 -30.32 26.85
CA PRO A 584 8.46 -31.10 27.28
C PRO A 584 7.48 -30.23 28.07
N SER A 585 6.23 -30.18 27.59
CA SER A 585 5.09 -29.38 28.06
C SER A 585 5.04 -27.94 27.52
N SER A 586 3.93 -27.64 26.83
CA SER A 586 3.55 -26.30 26.34
C SER A 586 3.60 -25.19 27.41
N ASN A 587 3.54 -25.57 28.70
CA ASN A 587 3.68 -24.66 29.82
C ASN A 587 5.13 -24.17 30.04
N GLU A 588 6.16 -24.95 29.74
CA GLU A 588 7.56 -24.52 29.89
C GLU A 588 7.99 -23.54 28.81
N THR A 589 7.52 -23.74 27.58
CA THR A 589 7.70 -22.82 26.45
C THR A 589 6.99 -21.48 26.67
N LEU A 590 5.73 -21.50 27.10
CA LEU A 590 5.04 -20.26 27.47
C LEU A 590 5.77 -19.58 28.62
N ARG A 591 6.30 -20.35 29.59
CA ARG A 591 7.14 -19.80 30.66
C ARG A 591 8.46 -19.23 30.15
N SER A 592 9.14 -19.80 29.15
CA SER A 592 10.38 -19.25 28.61
C SER A 592 10.15 -17.96 27.84
N ILE A 593 9.12 -17.93 26.96
CA ILE A 593 8.68 -16.74 26.23
C ILE A 593 8.29 -15.62 27.22
N PHE A 594 7.52 -15.93 28.27
CA PHE A 594 7.15 -14.94 29.28
C PHE A 594 8.26 -14.59 30.27
N LYS A 595 9.28 -15.45 30.47
CA LYS A 595 10.49 -15.14 31.24
C LYS A 595 11.43 -14.22 30.47
N ALA A 596 11.58 -14.41 29.15
CA ALA A 596 12.37 -13.52 28.29
C ALA A 596 11.84 -12.08 28.33
N ALA A 597 10.52 -11.91 28.33
CA ALA A 597 9.85 -10.62 28.49
C ALA A 597 10.10 -9.91 29.84
N ALA A 598 10.73 -10.57 30.82
CA ALA A 598 11.04 -9.99 32.14
C ALA A 598 12.51 -9.54 32.29
N GLY A 599 13.35 -9.77 31.27
CA GLY A 599 14.74 -9.31 31.23
C GLY A 599 14.80 -7.83 30.88
N ASP A 600 15.32 -7.01 31.79
CA ASP A 600 15.28 -5.55 31.67
C ASP A 600 16.65 -5.00 31.20
N PRO A 601 16.78 -4.47 29.97
CA PRO A 601 18.00 -3.80 29.52
C PRO A 601 18.11 -2.35 30.03
N CYS A 602 17.06 -1.81 30.65
CA CYS A 602 16.97 -0.43 31.14
C CYS A 602 16.38 -0.41 32.56
N LYS A 603 17.20 -0.87 33.52
CA LYS A 603 17.13 -0.46 34.92
C LYS A 603 18.25 0.50 35.26
#